data_AF-A0A1X2IT15-F1
#
_entry.id   AF-A0A1X2IT15-F1
#
_cell.length_a   1.000
_cell.length_b   1.000
_cell.length_c   1.000
_cell.angle_alpha   90.00
_cell.angle_beta   90.00
_cell.angle_gamma   90.00
#
_symmetry.space_group_name_H-M   'P 1'
#
loop_
_entity.id
_entity.type
_entity.pdbx_description
1 polymer ?
#
loop_
_entity_poly.entity_id
_entity_poly.type
_entity_poly.pdbx_seq_one_letter_code
_entity_poly.pdbx_strand_id
1 'polypeptide(L)'
;MADTDLSARQQAEGHKSLLQLETEFNAKPRTAVLSIQGSQIRALAQFPSFFQTYPSPVILNAAILKLADWFHHGNNVVRMHIYKVLESVSKHHLTEIINVDETMRRILPVLGSNDPTARALTLRVFGCMAIIYKDNLDVQHGVQQSTDRFETEAAIWASDQFSSRSTTFLSVMFMRIQSKLADPTTSFDIQLKLIKILRHMHSDIAMARQAKQLCLRLLDEKNSEERLVIVVLRTLTQLLSVALIDQREQVSDSEDRITMQLISFFLYINRLIDFFLIYYTMDVYSYNKAYFKISNILVIMILCLVSPILR
;
A
#
# COMPACT_ATOMS: atom_id res chain seq x y z
N MET A 1 38.88 -8.54 16.02
CA MET A 1 39.27 -9.74 15.22
C MET A 1 38.22 -10.84 15.29
N ALA A 2 37.78 -11.28 16.48
CA ALA A 2 36.76 -12.35 16.60
C ALA A 2 35.38 -12.03 15.95
N ASP A 3 34.94 -10.77 15.99
CA ASP A 3 33.62 -10.35 15.49
C ASP A 3 33.55 -10.32 13.95
N THR A 4 34.64 -9.90 13.30
CA THR A 4 34.83 -9.95 11.84
C THR A 4 34.82 -11.37 11.29
N ASP A 5 35.43 -12.32 12.01
CA ASP A 5 35.47 -13.73 11.60
C ASP A 5 34.10 -14.40 11.73
N LEU A 6 33.32 -14.02 12.75
CA LEU A 6 31.95 -14.52 12.94
C LEU A 6 31.02 -14.02 11.82
N SER A 7 31.12 -12.73 11.48
CA SER A 7 30.35 -12.13 10.38
C SER A 7 30.70 -12.77 9.02
N ALA A 8 31.99 -13.00 8.75
CA ALA A 8 32.43 -13.64 7.51
C ALA A 8 31.92 -15.10 7.39
N ARG A 9 31.92 -15.86 8.50
CA ARG A 9 31.35 -17.21 8.52
C ARG A 9 29.86 -17.23 8.27
N GLN A 10 29.10 -16.32 8.91
CA GLN A 10 27.65 -16.20 8.69
C GLN A 10 27.32 -15.83 7.24
N GLN A 11 28.12 -14.98 6.59
CA GLN A 11 27.95 -14.65 5.18
C GLN A 11 28.23 -15.86 4.27
N ALA A 12 29.30 -16.62 4.55
CA ALA A 12 29.62 -17.83 3.80
C ALA A 12 28.51 -18.89 3.91
N GLU A 13 27.95 -19.08 5.11
CA GLU A 13 26.80 -19.95 5.35
C GLU A 13 25.54 -19.47 4.63
N GLY A 14 25.27 -18.16 4.67
CA GLY A 14 24.16 -17.55 3.94
C GLY A 14 24.26 -17.77 2.42
N HIS A 15 25.45 -17.60 1.84
CA HIS A 15 25.67 -17.89 0.41
C HIS A 15 25.50 -19.37 0.08
N LYS A 16 26.00 -20.27 0.93
CA LYS A 16 25.81 -21.71 0.76
C LYS A 16 24.32 -22.09 0.81
N SER A 17 23.58 -21.53 1.76
CA SER A 17 22.14 -21.76 1.89
C SER A 17 21.36 -21.20 0.69
N LEU A 18 21.72 -20.02 0.18
CA LEU A 18 21.13 -19.47 -1.03
C LEU A 18 21.39 -20.34 -2.27
N LEU A 19 22.60 -20.89 -2.39
CA LEU A 19 22.95 -21.81 -3.49
C LEU A 19 22.15 -23.12 -3.41
N GLN A 20 21.85 -23.61 -2.21
CA GLN A 20 20.97 -24.77 -2.04
C GLN A 20 19.55 -24.46 -2.50
N LEU A 21 18.99 -23.30 -2.13
CA LEU A 21 17.68 -22.86 -2.60
C LEU A 21 17.66 -22.73 -4.14
N GLU A 22 18.72 -22.21 -4.74
CA GLU A 22 18.86 -22.13 -6.20
C GLU A 22 18.90 -23.52 -6.85
N THR A 23 19.62 -24.46 -6.22
CA THR A 23 19.69 -25.85 -6.71
C THR A 23 18.33 -26.52 -6.64
N GLU A 24 17.58 -26.32 -5.56
CA GLU A 24 16.22 -26.84 -5.39
C GLU A 24 15.26 -26.21 -6.39
N PHE A 25 15.33 -24.89 -6.59
CA PHE A 25 14.53 -24.17 -7.56
C PHE A 25 14.75 -24.69 -9.00
N ASN A 26 16.01 -24.97 -9.35
CA ASN A 26 16.40 -25.47 -10.68
C ASN A 26 16.32 -27.00 -10.80
N ALA A 27 15.88 -27.71 -9.76
CA ALA A 27 15.85 -29.17 -9.77
C ALA A 27 14.95 -29.69 -10.90
N LYS A 28 15.52 -30.51 -11.78
CA LYS A 28 14.76 -31.16 -12.86
C LYS A 28 13.81 -32.20 -12.28
N PRO A 29 12.60 -32.31 -12.84
CA PRO A 29 11.58 -33.20 -12.34
C PRO A 29 11.94 -34.67 -12.58
N ARG A 30 11.68 -35.54 -11.59
CA ARG A 30 11.80 -37.00 -11.76
C ARG A 30 10.54 -37.65 -12.37
N THR A 31 9.40 -36.95 -12.44
CA THR A 31 8.11 -37.50 -12.91
C THR A 31 7.25 -36.45 -13.60
N ALA A 32 6.55 -36.79 -14.69
CA ALA A 32 6.32 -35.88 -15.82
C ALA A 32 5.20 -34.80 -15.78
N VAL A 33 4.44 -34.53 -14.71
CA VAL A 33 3.26 -33.62 -14.86
C VAL A 33 3.06 -32.54 -13.77
N LEU A 34 3.64 -32.66 -12.57
CA LEU A 34 3.42 -31.70 -11.45
C LEU A 34 4.70 -31.19 -10.75
N SER A 35 5.85 -31.60 -11.23
CA SER A 35 7.08 -31.71 -10.44
C SER A 35 8.03 -30.51 -10.54
N ILE A 36 7.97 -29.72 -11.62
CA ILE A 36 8.81 -28.52 -11.79
C ILE A 36 8.30 -27.38 -10.88
N GLN A 37 7.00 -27.14 -10.88
CA GLN A 37 6.41 -26.08 -10.05
C GLN A 37 6.51 -26.41 -8.57
N GLY A 38 6.43 -27.70 -8.20
CA GLY A 38 6.53 -28.12 -6.81
C GLY A 38 7.89 -27.81 -6.17
N SER A 39 9.00 -28.05 -6.87
CA SER A 39 10.34 -27.74 -6.36
C SER A 39 10.59 -26.23 -6.29
N GLN A 40 10.19 -25.49 -7.33
CA GLN A 40 10.27 -24.03 -7.36
C GLN A 40 9.50 -23.37 -6.22
N ILE A 41 8.25 -23.80 -5.99
CA ILE A 41 7.41 -23.28 -4.93
C ILE A 41 7.98 -23.65 -3.55
N ARG A 42 8.52 -24.85 -3.39
CA ARG A 42 9.16 -25.29 -2.13
C ARG A 42 10.40 -24.48 -1.81
N ALA A 43 11.24 -24.18 -2.81
CA ALA A 43 12.39 -23.30 -2.64
C ALA A 43 11.94 -21.88 -2.25
N LEU A 44 10.94 -21.31 -2.96
CA LEU A 44 10.40 -19.98 -2.65
C LEU A 44 9.79 -19.89 -1.24
N ALA A 45 9.11 -20.93 -0.78
CA ALA A 45 8.51 -20.97 0.56
C ALA A 45 9.54 -20.90 1.71
N GLN A 46 10.82 -21.16 1.43
CA GLN A 46 11.91 -21.09 2.42
C GLN A 46 12.55 -19.69 2.51
N PHE A 47 12.25 -18.77 1.59
CA PHE A 47 12.84 -17.43 1.62
C PHE A 47 12.48 -16.61 2.87
N PRO A 48 11.24 -16.65 3.40
CA PRO A 48 10.92 -15.91 4.63
C PRO A 48 11.81 -16.31 5.82
N SER A 49 12.03 -17.60 6.05
CA SER A 49 12.93 -18.08 7.10
C SER A 49 14.40 -17.82 6.77
N PHE A 50 14.79 -17.90 5.49
CA PHE A 50 16.13 -17.54 5.04
C PHE A 50 16.46 -16.07 5.38
N PHE A 51 15.56 -15.13 5.09
CA PHE A 51 15.76 -13.71 5.38
C PHE A 51 15.84 -13.40 6.88
N GLN A 52 15.17 -14.18 7.73
CA GLN A 52 15.28 -14.06 9.18
C GLN A 52 16.59 -14.64 9.70
N THR A 53 17.07 -15.72 9.08
CA THR A 53 18.30 -16.43 9.50
C THR A 53 19.55 -15.67 9.06
N TYR A 54 19.52 -15.05 7.88
CA TYR A 54 20.66 -14.35 7.29
C TYR A 54 20.31 -12.90 6.91
N PRO A 55 20.14 -11.99 7.89
CA PRO A 55 19.72 -10.61 7.66
C PRO A 55 20.86 -9.69 7.15
N SER A 56 22.02 -10.23 6.77
CA SER A 56 23.14 -9.42 6.27
C SER A 56 22.78 -8.74 4.94
N PRO A 57 23.01 -7.42 4.78
CA PRO A 57 22.71 -6.68 3.56
C PRO A 57 23.24 -7.33 2.27
N VAL A 58 24.45 -7.92 2.33
CA VAL A 58 25.06 -8.61 1.18
C VAL A 58 24.25 -9.83 0.76
N ILE A 59 23.78 -10.61 1.74
CA ILE A 59 22.99 -11.83 1.51
C ILE A 59 21.58 -11.47 1.06
N LEU A 60 20.95 -10.49 1.71
CA LEU A 60 19.64 -9.96 1.31
C LEU A 60 19.65 -9.48 -0.13
N ASN A 61 20.65 -8.68 -0.50
CA ASN A 61 20.84 -8.19 -1.86
C ASN A 61 21.00 -9.33 -2.87
N ALA A 62 21.86 -10.32 -2.59
CA ALA A 62 22.04 -11.48 -3.47
C ALA A 62 20.75 -12.29 -3.66
N ALA A 63 20.00 -12.52 -2.57
CA ALA A 63 18.73 -13.24 -2.60
C ALA A 63 17.65 -12.48 -3.38
N ILE A 64 17.54 -11.16 -3.21
CA ILE A 64 16.58 -10.34 -3.96
C ILE A 64 16.93 -10.27 -5.45
N LEU A 65 18.21 -10.18 -5.81
CA LEU A 65 18.63 -10.24 -7.22
C LEU A 65 18.23 -11.58 -7.85
N LYS A 66 18.40 -12.69 -7.13
CA LYS A 66 17.95 -14.02 -7.58
C LYS A 66 16.43 -14.10 -7.74
N LEU A 67 15.67 -13.57 -6.78
CA LEU A 67 14.22 -13.49 -6.92
C LEU A 67 13.81 -12.66 -8.14
N ALA A 68 14.50 -11.56 -8.43
CA ALA A 68 14.26 -10.74 -9.61
C ALA A 68 14.57 -11.48 -10.92
N ASP A 69 15.66 -12.25 -10.98
CA ASP A 69 15.99 -13.11 -12.12
C ASP A 69 14.89 -14.16 -12.36
N TRP A 70 14.43 -14.83 -11.29
CA TRP A 70 13.36 -15.82 -11.37
C TRP A 70 12.00 -15.19 -11.70
N PHE A 71 11.75 -13.96 -11.29
CA PHE A 71 10.54 -13.22 -11.62
C PHE A 71 10.48 -12.90 -13.12
N HIS A 72 11.61 -12.48 -13.70
CA HIS A 72 11.72 -12.16 -15.11
C HIS A 72 11.38 -13.38 -15.99
N HIS A 73 12.04 -14.51 -15.73
CA HIS A 73 11.95 -15.71 -16.56
C HIS A 73 10.83 -16.69 -16.16
N GLY A 74 10.25 -16.52 -14.96
CA GLY A 74 9.25 -17.42 -14.40
C GLY A 74 7.88 -17.32 -15.08
N ASN A 75 7.01 -18.30 -14.82
CA ASN A 75 5.60 -18.19 -15.15
C ASN A 75 4.82 -17.43 -14.05
N ASN A 76 3.53 -17.19 -14.24
CA ASN A 76 2.72 -16.43 -13.28
C ASN A 76 2.58 -17.10 -11.91
N VAL A 77 2.69 -18.43 -11.84
CA VAL A 77 2.67 -19.16 -10.56
C VAL A 77 3.92 -18.82 -9.76
N VAL A 78 5.09 -18.84 -10.39
CA VAL A 78 6.37 -18.44 -9.78
C VAL A 78 6.32 -16.97 -9.37
N ARG A 79 5.89 -16.07 -10.27
CA ARG A 79 5.77 -14.63 -9.98
C ARG A 79 4.85 -14.34 -8.80
N MET A 80 3.74 -15.06 -8.67
CA MET A 80 2.82 -14.93 -7.54
C MET A 80 3.48 -15.33 -6.22
N HIS A 81 4.27 -16.41 -6.20
CA HIS A 81 4.98 -16.83 -4.99
C HIS A 81 6.12 -15.87 -4.64
N ILE A 82 6.82 -15.34 -5.64
CA ILE A 82 7.82 -14.27 -5.42
C ILE A 82 7.15 -13.03 -4.82
N TYR A 83 6.00 -12.61 -5.33
CA TYR A 83 5.21 -11.52 -4.72
C TYR A 83 4.91 -11.83 -3.25
N LYS A 84 4.38 -13.01 -2.92
CA LYS A 84 4.10 -13.40 -1.52
C LYS A 84 5.35 -13.37 -0.64
N VAL A 85 6.48 -13.82 -1.16
CA VAL A 85 7.77 -13.73 -0.46
C VAL A 85 8.10 -12.27 -0.17
N LEU A 86 8.12 -11.41 -1.19
CA LEU A 86 8.46 -9.98 -1.06
C LEU A 86 7.47 -9.22 -0.16
N GLU A 87 6.20 -9.57 -0.19
CA GLU A 87 5.18 -9.02 0.72
C GLU A 87 5.46 -9.37 2.18
N SER A 88 6.04 -10.55 2.45
CA SER A 88 6.43 -10.97 3.79
C SER A 88 7.77 -10.42 4.26
N VAL A 89 8.59 -9.85 3.37
CA VAL A 89 9.90 -9.30 3.74
C VAL A 89 9.72 -8.02 4.57
N SER A 90 10.48 -7.93 5.67
CA SER A 90 10.51 -6.72 6.50
C SER A 90 10.93 -5.50 5.68
N LYS A 91 10.22 -4.38 5.88
CA LYS A 91 10.55 -3.10 5.23
C LYS A 91 11.99 -2.64 5.54
N HIS A 92 12.53 -3.01 6.70
CA HIS A 92 13.92 -2.72 7.08
C HIS A 92 14.92 -3.45 6.19
N HIS A 93 14.67 -4.73 5.89
CA HIS A 93 15.55 -5.52 5.02
C HIS A 93 15.57 -4.98 3.59
N LEU A 94 14.44 -4.38 3.13
CA LEU A 94 14.37 -3.77 1.81
C LEU A 94 15.21 -2.49 1.70
N THR A 95 15.36 -1.71 2.78
CA THR A 95 16.20 -0.49 2.75
C THR A 95 17.70 -0.77 2.69
N GLU A 96 18.11 -2.00 2.99
CA GLU A 96 19.52 -2.42 2.97
C GLU A 96 19.96 -2.97 1.60
N ILE A 97 19.07 -2.94 0.60
CA ILE A 97 19.37 -3.41 -0.75
C ILE A 97 20.34 -2.44 -1.43
N ILE A 98 21.44 -3.00 -1.93
CA ILE A 98 22.52 -2.24 -2.56
C ILE A 98 22.25 -2.06 -4.06
N ASN A 99 21.86 -3.13 -4.76
CA ASN A 99 21.72 -3.15 -6.22
C ASN A 99 20.26 -2.93 -6.66
N VAL A 100 19.70 -1.79 -6.27
CA VAL A 100 18.31 -1.40 -6.57
C VAL A 100 18.07 -1.32 -8.08
N ASP A 101 18.96 -0.65 -8.83
CA ASP A 101 18.81 -0.47 -10.28
C ASP A 101 18.86 -1.79 -11.06
N GLU A 102 19.69 -2.72 -10.61
CA GLU A 102 19.82 -4.03 -11.24
C GLU A 102 18.56 -4.88 -11.00
N THR A 103 18.03 -4.84 -9.78
CA THR A 103 16.76 -5.49 -9.42
C THR A 103 15.63 -4.92 -10.28
N MET A 104 15.59 -3.61 -10.45
CA MET A 104 14.61 -2.94 -11.32
C MET A 104 14.73 -3.39 -12.77
N ARG A 105 15.94 -3.40 -13.34
CA ARG A 105 16.17 -3.76 -14.76
C ARG A 105 15.68 -5.17 -15.09
N ARG A 106 15.61 -6.07 -14.11
CA ARG A 106 15.05 -7.43 -14.26
C ARG A 106 13.53 -7.45 -14.17
N ILE A 107 12.93 -6.69 -13.26
CA ILE A 107 11.49 -6.72 -12.98
C ILE A 107 10.70 -5.86 -13.99
N LEU A 108 11.18 -4.65 -14.29
CA LEU A 108 10.45 -3.66 -15.08
C LEU A 108 10.02 -4.15 -16.47
N PRO A 109 10.83 -4.91 -17.24
CA PRO A 109 10.41 -5.41 -18.55
C PRO A 109 9.13 -6.26 -18.52
N VAL A 110 8.83 -6.94 -17.39
CA VAL A 110 7.62 -7.76 -17.25
C VAL A 110 6.34 -6.90 -17.27
N LEU A 111 6.43 -5.63 -16.84
CA LEU A 111 5.33 -4.66 -16.92
C LEU A 111 4.95 -4.32 -18.36
N GLY A 112 5.88 -4.50 -19.32
CA GLY A 112 5.63 -4.34 -20.75
C GLY A 112 5.07 -5.59 -21.44
N SER A 113 4.85 -6.69 -20.71
CA SER A 113 4.35 -7.94 -21.30
C SER A 113 2.89 -7.84 -21.78
N ASN A 114 2.52 -8.69 -22.74
CA ASN A 114 1.14 -8.79 -23.23
C ASN A 114 0.19 -9.46 -22.21
N ASP A 115 0.72 -10.10 -21.16
CA ASP A 115 -0.06 -10.83 -20.17
C ASP A 115 -0.51 -9.90 -19.01
N PRO A 116 -1.83 -9.64 -18.85
CA PRO A 116 -2.35 -8.78 -17.78
C PRO A 116 -2.04 -9.32 -16.38
N THR A 117 -1.96 -10.64 -16.20
CA THR A 117 -1.65 -11.24 -14.89
C THR A 117 -0.21 -10.98 -14.52
N ALA A 118 0.73 -11.14 -15.46
CA ALA A 118 2.13 -10.83 -15.25
C ALA A 118 2.33 -9.35 -14.93
N ARG A 119 1.66 -8.45 -15.64
CA ARG A 119 1.69 -7.00 -15.34
C ARG A 119 1.11 -6.68 -13.97
N ALA A 120 -0.04 -7.26 -13.61
CA ALA A 120 -0.64 -7.09 -12.28
C ALA A 120 0.29 -7.54 -11.15
N LEU A 121 0.94 -8.70 -11.28
CA LEU A 121 1.92 -9.19 -10.32
C LEU A 121 3.14 -8.27 -10.23
N THR A 122 3.59 -7.73 -11.36
CA THR A 122 4.70 -6.77 -11.41
C THR A 122 4.38 -5.50 -10.63
N LEU A 123 3.17 -4.97 -10.76
CA LEU A 123 2.70 -3.81 -9.99
C LEU A 123 2.66 -4.12 -8.48
N ARG A 124 2.21 -5.31 -8.10
CA ARG A 124 2.23 -5.74 -6.69
C ARG A 124 3.66 -5.81 -6.14
N VAL A 125 4.60 -6.36 -6.90
CA VAL A 125 6.02 -6.38 -6.53
C VAL A 125 6.57 -4.97 -6.36
N PHE A 126 6.29 -4.06 -7.31
CA PHE A 126 6.71 -2.66 -7.18
C PHE A 126 6.09 -1.96 -5.96
N GLY A 127 4.82 -2.23 -5.64
CA GLY A 127 4.21 -1.68 -4.43
C GLY A 127 4.85 -2.21 -3.14
N CYS A 128 5.22 -3.49 -3.05
CA CYS A 128 5.98 -4.02 -1.91
C CYS A 128 7.34 -3.31 -1.75
N MET A 129 7.98 -3.02 -2.88
CA MET A 129 9.31 -2.39 -2.96
C MET A 129 9.23 -0.86 -3.12
N ALA A 130 8.08 -0.24 -2.85
CA ALA A 130 7.90 1.20 -3.04
C ALA A 130 8.88 2.03 -2.20
N ILE A 131 9.37 1.51 -1.07
CA ILE A 131 10.35 2.20 -0.22
C ILE A 131 11.69 2.46 -0.92
N ILE A 132 12.13 1.57 -1.81
CA ILE A 132 13.38 1.73 -2.57
C ILE A 132 13.17 2.37 -3.95
N TYR A 133 11.97 2.21 -4.54
CA TYR A 133 11.67 2.75 -5.87
C TYR A 133 10.94 4.08 -5.85
N LYS A 134 10.69 4.67 -4.67
CA LYS A 134 9.88 5.88 -4.52
C LYS A 134 10.34 7.07 -5.36
N ASP A 135 11.60 7.12 -5.78
CA ASP A 135 12.18 8.23 -6.56
C ASP A 135 12.48 7.83 -8.02
N ASN A 136 12.19 6.58 -8.41
CA ASN A 136 12.45 6.10 -9.76
C ASN A 136 11.29 6.45 -10.71
N LEU A 137 11.56 7.35 -11.66
CA LEU A 137 10.54 7.89 -12.57
C LEU A 137 9.97 6.82 -13.52
N ASP A 138 10.78 5.86 -13.99
CA ASP A 138 10.31 4.82 -14.91
C ASP A 138 9.28 3.90 -14.24
N VAL A 139 9.55 3.51 -12.99
CA VAL A 139 8.63 2.71 -12.18
C VAL A 139 7.36 3.51 -11.85
N GLN A 140 7.51 4.77 -11.40
CA GLN A 140 6.37 5.64 -11.12
C GLN A 140 5.46 5.80 -12.34
N HIS A 141 6.04 6.10 -13.49
CA HIS A 141 5.31 6.25 -14.75
C HIS A 141 4.64 4.94 -15.18
N GLY A 142 5.34 3.81 -15.05
CA GLY A 142 4.76 2.47 -15.31
C GLY A 142 3.54 2.18 -14.44
N VAL A 143 3.61 2.47 -13.13
CA VAL A 143 2.49 2.31 -12.20
C VAL A 143 1.31 3.22 -12.58
N GLN A 144 1.59 4.48 -12.93
CA GLN A 144 0.57 5.44 -13.33
C GLN A 144 -0.18 5.00 -14.58
N GLN A 145 0.54 4.58 -15.63
CA GLN A 145 -0.06 4.13 -16.89
C GLN A 145 -0.94 2.90 -16.74
N SER A 146 -0.65 2.01 -15.79
CA SER A 146 -1.43 0.79 -15.56
C SER A 146 -2.78 1.04 -14.88
N THR A 147 -3.05 2.24 -14.38
CA THR A 147 -4.36 2.59 -13.76
C THR A 147 -5.51 2.71 -14.76
N ASP A 148 -5.22 2.70 -16.05
CA ASP A 148 -6.22 2.71 -17.14
C ASP A 148 -6.38 1.35 -17.83
N ARG A 149 -5.72 0.31 -17.33
CA ARG A 149 -5.63 -1.01 -17.98
C ARG A 149 -6.39 -2.08 -17.21
N PHE A 150 -6.43 -3.31 -17.73
CA PHE A 150 -7.07 -4.45 -17.06
C PHE A 150 -6.54 -4.69 -15.63
N GLU A 151 -5.27 -4.40 -15.39
CA GLU A 151 -4.61 -4.51 -14.09
C GLU A 151 -4.82 -3.31 -13.15
N THR A 152 -5.87 -2.50 -13.36
CA THR A 152 -6.19 -1.28 -12.60
C THR A 152 -6.18 -1.50 -11.09
N GLU A 153 -6.73 -2.62 -10.59
CA GLU A 153 -6.74 -2.86 -9.14
C GLU A 153 -5.35 -3.01 -8.53
N ALA A 154 -4.44 -3.69 -9.23
CA ALA A 154 -3.07 -3.83 -8.80
C ALA A 154 -2.32 -2.49 -8.91
N ALA A 155 -2.62 -1.70 -9.95
CA ALA A 155 -2.05 -0.37 -10.13
C ALA A 155 -2.48 0.60 -9.03
N ILE A 156 -3.75 0.59 -8.62
CA ILE A 156 -4.25 1.44 -7.52
C ILE A 156 -3.61 1.02 -6.20
N TRP A 157 -3.51 -0.28 -5.93
CA TRP A 157 -2.82 -0.76 -4.73
C TRP A 157 -1.35 -0.34 -4.71
N ALA A 158 -0.63 -0.47 -5.83
CA ALA A 158 0.75 0.00 -5.94
C ALA A 158 0.84 1.51 -5.76
N SER A 159 -0.04 2.27 -6.41
CA SER A 159 -0.12 3.73 -6.29
C SER A 159 -0.32 4.18 -4.85
N ASP A 160 -1.12 3.46 -4.06
CA ASP A 160 -1.29 3.70 -2.64
C ASP A 160 0.02 3.49 -1.84
N GLN A 161 0.79 2.45 -2.17
CA GLN A 161 2.09 2.22 -1.54
C GLN A 161 3.10 3.33 -1.89
N PHE A 162 3.20 3.73 -3.17
CA PHE A 162 4.07 4.82 -3.61
C PHE A 162 3.67 6.17 -3.01
N SER A 163 2.37 6.45 -2.95
CA SER A 163 1.79 7.66 -2.36
C SER A 163 2.17 7.85 -0.90
N SER A 164 2.35 6.75 -0.15
CA SER A 164 2.80 6.82 1.25
C SER A 164 4.28 7.23 1.42
N ARG A 165 5.06 7.25 0.33
CA ARG A 165 6.52 7.44 0.36
C ARG A 165 7.04 8.59 -0.50
N SER A 166 6.36 8.90 -1.60
CA SER A 166 6.77 9.90 -2.59
C SER A 166 5.73 10.99 -2.74
N THR A 167 6.09 12.21 -2.32
CA THR A 167 5.24 13.39 -2.44
C THR A 167 5.08 13.83 -3.89
N THR A 168 6.13 13.68 -4.70
CA THR A 168 6.09 13.95 -6.16
C THR A 168 5.14 13.00 -6.88
N PHE A 169 5.15 11.71 -6.53
CA PHE A 169 4.19 10.76 -7.10
C PHE A 169 2.76 11.12 -6.70
N LEU A 170 2.56 11.52 -5.44
CA LEU A 170 1.26 11.82 -4.87
C LEU A 170 0.56 12.99 -5.57
N SER A 171 1.28 14.06 -5.92
CA SER A 171 0.70 15.22 -6.62
C SER A 171 0.20 14.84 -8.02
N VAL A 172 0.96 14.03 -8.76
CA VAL A 172 0.54 13.50 -10.07
C VAL A 172 -0.65 12.56 -9.92
N MET A 173 -0.63 11.69 -8.90
CA MET A 173 -1.71 10.76 -8.62
C MET A 173 -3.01 11.48 -8.23
N PHE A 174 -2.95 12.61 -7.52
CA PHE A 174 -4.12 13.40 -7.16
C PHE A 174 -4.91 13.87 -8.38
N MET A 175 -4.22 14.38 -9.40
CA MET A 175 -4.86 14.82 -10.65
C MET A 175 -5.58 13.66 -11.34
N ARG A 176 -4.98 12.46 -11.32
CA ARG A 176 -5.61 11.24 -11.88
C ARG A 176 -6.81 10.78 -11.05
N ILE A 177 -6.73 10.86 -9.73
CA ILE A 177 -7.87 10.56 -8.83
C ILE A 177 -9.04 11.48 -9.17
N GLN A 178 -8.81 12.79 -9.27
CA GLN A 178 -9.86 13.75 -9.63
C GLN A 178 -10.49 13.40 -10.99
N SER A 179 -9.67 13.11 -12.00
CA SER A 179 -10.17 12.71 -13.32
C SER A 179 -10.99 11.43 -13.28
N LYS A 180 -10.57 10.42 -12.52
CA LYS A 180 -11.28 9.13 -12.41
C LYS A 180 -12.57 9.24 -11.62
N LEU A 181 -12.61 10.07 -10.57
CA LEU A 181 -13.83 10.30 -9.79
C LEU A 181 -14.88 11.08 -10.59
N ALA A 182 -14.45 11.95 -11.51
CA ALA A 182 -15.35 12.66 -12.41
C ALA A 182 -15.84 11.80 -13.59
N ASP A 183 -15.16 10.69 -13.89
CA ASP A 183 -15.51 9.78 -14.99
C ASP A 183 -16.67 8.86 -14.58
N PRO A 184 -17.85 8.95 -15.23
CA PRO A 184 -19.02 8.15 -14.89
C PRO A 184 -18.84 6.65 -15.20
N THR A 185 -17.82 6.27 -15.97
CA THR A 185 -17.52 4.87 -16.28
C THR A 185 -16.72 4.17 -15.18
N THR A 186 -16.15 4.93 -14.24
CA THR A 186 -15.39 4.38 -13.13
C THR A 186 -16.31 3.63 -12.17
N SER A 187 -16.01 2.36 -11.92
CA SER A 187 -16.79 1.55 -10.98
C SER A 187 -16.70 2.10 -9.55
N PHE A 188 -17.79 1.97 -8.81
CA PHE A 188 -17.88 2.46 -7.43
C PHE A 188 -16.76 1.90 -6.53
N ASP A 189 -16.43 0.62 -6.65
CA ASP A 189 -15.33 0.00 -5.89
C ASP A 189 -13.96 0.63 -6.18
N ILE A 190 -13.71 1.02 -7.43
CA ILE A 190 -12.48 1.73 -7.82
C ILE A 190 -12.47 3.12 -7.20
N GLN A 191 -13.58 3.86 -7.24
CA GLN A 191 -13.70 5.18 -6.61
C GLN A 191 -13.35 5.10 -5.12
N LEU A 192 -13.91 4.14 -4.38
CA LEU A 192 -13.61 3.94 -2.96
C LEU A 192 -12.13 3.66 -2.71
N LYS A 193 -11.47 2.87 -3.56
CA LYS A 193 -10.03 2.58 -3.44
C LYS A 193 -9.17 3.83 -3.73
N LEU A 194 -9.55 4.63 -4.72
CA LEU A 194 -8.86 5.88 -5.07
C LEU A 194 -8.96 6.93 -3.96
N ILE A 195 -10.14 7.11 -3.38
CA ILE A 195 -10.37 8.07 -2.27
C ILE A 195 -9.43 7.77 -1.10
N LYS A 196 -9.20 6.49 -0.76
CA LYS A 196 -8.31 6.12 0.35
C LYS A 196 -6.89 6.66 0.17
N ILE A 197 -6.39 6.83 -1.05
CA ILE A 197 -5.02 7.33 -1.32
C ILE A 197 -4.85 8.77 -0.80
N LEU A 198 -5.94 9.55 -0.75
CA LEU A 198 -5.93 10.94 -0.27
C LEU A 198 -5.43 11.07 1.19
N ARG A 199 -5.46 9.97 1.97
CA ARG A 199 -4.95 9.96 3.36
C ARG A 199 -3.46 10.32 3.47
N HIS A 200 -2.69 10.13 2.40
CA HIS A 200 -1.25 10.42 2.37
C HIS A 200 -0.95 11.89 2.02
N MET A 201 -1.96 12.71 1.71
CA MET A 201 -1.79 14.11 1.26
C MET A 201 -1.56 15.10 2.40
N HIS A 202 -0.76 14.71 3.39
CA HIS A 202 -0.45 15.55 4.55
C HIS A 202 0.91 16.29 4.43
N SER A 203 1.77 15.92 3.47
CA SER A 203 3.13 16.49 3.37
C SER A 203 3.18 17.95 2.91
N ASP A 204 2.11 18.47 2.32
CA ASP A 204 1.98 19.87 1.91
C ASP A 204 0.59 20.39 2.29
N ILE A 205 0.54 21.58 2.88
CA ILE A 205 -0.67 22.25 3.32
C ILE A 205 -1.62 22.49 2.15
N ALA A 206 -1.09 22.85 0.97
CA ALA A 206 -1.93 23.09 -0.21
C ALA A 206 -2.59 21.79 -0.69
N MET A 207 -1.82 20.70 -0.80
CA MET A 207 -2.37 19.38 -1.13
C MET A 207 -3.37 18.87 -0.08
N ALA A 208 -3.08 19.02 1.21
CA ALA A 208 -3.98 18.63 2.30
C ALA A 208 -5.32 19.36 2.21
N ARG A 209 -5.30 20.67 1.92
CA ARG A 209 -6.49 21.48 1.73
C ARG A 209 -7.31 21.02 0.52
N GLN A 210 -6.65 20.74 -0.60
CA GLN A 210 -7.31 20.27 -1.82
C GLN A 210 -7.95 18.87 -1.62
N ALA A 211 -7.22 17.96 -0.97
CA ALA A 211 -7.73 16.63 -0.61
C ALA A 211 -8.95 16.73 0.32
N LYS A 212 -8.87 17.60 1.35
CA LYS A 212 -10.00 17.89 2.25
C LYS A 212 -11.22 18.42 1.48
N GLN A 213 -11.03 19.40 0.60
CA GLN A 213 -12.11 19.98 -0.19
C GLN A 213 -12.75 18.95 -1.14
N LEU A 214 -11.95 18.08 -1.77
CA LEU A 214 -12.47 16.99 -2.59
C LEU A 214 -13.34 16.04 -1.75
N CYS A 215 -12.86 15.62 -0.59
CA CYS A 215 -13.62 14.77 0.33
C CYS A 215 -14.94 15.42 0.79
N LEU A 216 -14.94 16.71 1.13
CA LEU A 216 -16.16 17.41 1.55
C LEU A 216 -17.18 17.49 0.41
N ARG A 217 -16.74 17.77 -0.83
CA ARG A 217 -17.64 17.75 -2.00
C ARG A 217 -18.29 16.39 -2.20
N LEU A 218 -17.54 15.30 -2.01
CA LEU A 218 -18.07 13.94 -2.12
C LEU A 218 -19.10 13.62 -1.02
N LEU A 219 -19.09 14.32 0.12
CA LEU A 219 -20.09 14.15 1.19
C LEU A 219 -21.34 15.01 0.95
N ASP A 220 -21.18 16.17 0.30
CA ASP A 220 -22.28 17.10 0.00
C ASP A 220 -23.19 16.58 -1.14
N GLU A 221 -22.78 15.54 -1.85
CA GLU A 221 -23.59 14.90 -2.89
C GLU A 221 -24.85 14.26 -2.27
N LYS A 222 -26.02 14.75 -2.69
CA LYS A 222 -27.35 14.48 -2.11
C LYS A 222 -27.75 13.01 -1.95
N ASN A 223 -27.06 12.08 -2.59
CA ASN A 223 -27.34 10.63 -2.56
C ASN A 223 -26.07 9.81 -2.23
N SER A 224 -25.20 10.32 -1.37
CA SER A 224 -23.98 9.61 -0.99
C SER A 224 -24.29 8.26 -0.35
N GLU A 225 -23.85 7.18 -0.99
CA GLU A 225 -23.97 5.82 -0.45
C GLU A 225 -23.23 5.71 0.88
N GLU A 226 -23.77 4.92 1.81
CA GLU A 226 -23.22 4.73 3.16
C GLU A 226 -21.73 4.32 3.14
N ARG A 227 -21.36 3.43 2.22
CA ARG A 227 -19.97 2.98 2.04
C ARG A 227 -19.03 4.12 1.64
N LEU A 228 -19.49 5.04 0.80
CA LEU A 228 -18.74 6.22 0.39
C LEU A 228 -18.49 7.12 1.59
N VAL A 229 -19.55 7.44 2.34
CA VAL A 229 -19.47 8.29 3.54
C VAL A 229 -18.44 7.74 4.53
N ILE A 230 -18.50 6.44 4.84
CA ILE A 230 -17.56 5.78 5.76
C ILE A 230 -16.12 5.91 5.27
N VAL A 231 -15.87 5.63 3.98
CA VAL A 231 -14.51 5.69 3.40
C VAL A 231 -13.98 7.12 3.41
N VAL A 232 -14.80 8.10 3.03
CA VAL A 232 -14.41 9.52 3.02
C VAL A 232 -14.10 10.01 4.43
N LEU A 233 -14.95 9.72 5.42
CA LEU A 233 -14.73 10.12 6.81
C LEU A 233 -13.47 9.49 7.40
N ARG A 234 -13.22 8.20 7.15
CA ARG A 234 -11.97 7.53 7.58
C ARG A 234 -10.74 8.17 6.95
N THR A 235 -10.81 8.45 5.65
CA THR A 235 -9.71 9.08 4.91
C THR A 235 -9.43 10.49 5.43
N LEU A 236 -10.47 11.30 5.63
CA LEU A 236 -10.36 12.64 6.22
C LEU A 236 -9.76 12.60 7.63
N THR A 237 -10.19 11.64 8.45
CA THR A 237 -9.66 11.49 9.82
C THR A 237 -8.15 11.23 9.78
N GLN A 238 -7.70 10.30 8.94
CA GLN A 238 -6.28 9.96 8.80
C GLN A 238 -5.47 11.15 8.26
N LEU A 239 -5.96 11.78 7.18
CA LEU A 239 -5.33 12.96 6.58
C LEU A 239 -5.13 14.08 7.62
N LEU A 240 -6.20 14.46 8.31
CA LEU A 240 -6.20 15.58 9.24
C LEU A 240 -5.45 15.27 10.54
N SER A 241 -5.45 14.01 10.99
CA SER A 241 -4.68 13.63 12.18
C SER A 241 -3.18 13.87 12.01
N VAL A 242 -2.64 13.70 10.80
CA VAL A 242 -1.22 13.89 10.51
C VAL A 242 -0.93 15.35 10.17
N ALA A 243 -1.72 15.96 9.28
CA ALA A 243 -1.52 17.35 8.85
C ALA A 243 -1.57 18.35 10.03
N LEU A 244 -2.35 18.06 11.08
CA LEU A 244 -2.41 18.89 12.28
C LEU A 244 -1.18 18.76 13.19
N ILE A 245 -0.55 17.58 13.24
CA ILE A 245 0.68 17.42 14.02
C ILE A 245 1.75 18.32 13.43
N ASP A 246 1.88 18.32 12.10
CA ASP A 246 2.81 19.18 11.37
C ASP A 246 2.47 20.68 11.56
N GLN A 247 1.18 21.05 11.64
CA GLN A 247 0.76 22.43 11.92
C GLN A 247 1.06 22.90 13.36
N ARG A 248 0.84 22.05 14.36
CA ARG A 248 1.17 22.35 15.77
C ARG A 248 2.67 22.56 16.00
N GLU A 249 3.53 21.90 15.22
CA GLU A 249 4.98 22.12 15.27
C GLU A 249 5.39 23.45 14.63
N GLN A 250 4.55 24.04 13.76
CA GLN A 250 4.90 25.23 12.97
C GLN A 250 4.31 26.57 13.46
N VAL A 251 3.17 26.63 14.18
CA VAL A 251 2.60 27.92 14.63
C VAL A 251 1.86 27.84 15.98
N SER A 252 2.03 28.89 16.78
CA SER A 252 1.36 29.20 18.06
C SER A 252 0.09 30.06 17.87
N ASP A 253 -0.94 29.58 17.17
CA ASP A 253 -2.14 30.40 16.89
C ASP A 253 -3.48 29.78 17.32
N SER A 254 -4.44 30.69 17.55
CA SER A 254 -5.69 30.46 18.29
C SER A 254 -6.84 29.83 17.47
N GLU A 255 -6.75 29.86 16.13
CA GLU A 255 -7.69 29.16 15.23
C GLU A 255 -7.59 27.63 15.34
N ASP A 256 -6.46 27.11 15.82
CA ASP A 256 -6.23 25.66 15.97
C ASP A 256 -7.07 24.99 17.06
N ARG A 257 -7.65 25.76 18.01
CA ARG A 257 -8.43 25.17 19.11
C ARG A 257 -9.75 24.55 18.62
N ILE A 258 -10.39 25.14 17.61
CA ILE A 258 -11.70 24.68 17.11
C ILE A 258 -11.52 23.44 16.21
N THR A 259 -10.51 23.46 15.33
CA THR A 259 -10.08 22.31 14.53
C THR A 259 -9.64 21.14 15.41
N MET A 260 -8.95 21.42 16.53
CA MET A 260 -8.56 20.40 17.51
C MET A 260 -9.74 19.81 18.27
N GLN A 261 -10.75 20.61 18.63
CA GLN A 261 -11.97 20.08 19.25
C GLN A 261 -12.75 19.19 18.27
N LEU A 262 -12.88 19.61 17.01
CA LEU A 262 -13.52 18.81 15.97
C LEU A 262 -12.77 17.50 15.73
N ILE A 263 -11.44 17.52 15.67
CA ILE A 263 -10.65 16.31 15.37
C ILE A 263 -10.53 15.40 16.58
N SER A 264 -10.42 15.93 17.80
CA SER A 264 -10.52 15.13 19.03
C SER A 264 -11.91 14.50 19.16
N PHE A 265 -12.96 15.19 18.72
CA PHE A 265 -14.31 14.66 18.62
C PHE A 265 -14.42 13.58 17.54
N PHE A 266 -13.88 13.78 16.34
CA PHE A 266 -13.86 12.77 15.26
C PHE A 266 -13.02 11.53 15.63
N LEU A 267 -11.90 11.69 16.34
CA LEU A 267 -11.09 10.57 16.85
C LEU A 267 -11.83 9.79 17.94
N TYR A 268 -12.54 10.48 18.83
CA TYR A 268 -13.41 9.87 19.83
C TYR A 268 -14.56 9.09 19.19
N ILE A 269 -15.18 9.67 18.15
CA ILE A 269 -16.23 9.05 17.35
C ILE A 269 -15.72 7.83 16.61
N ASN A 270 -14.55 7.89 15.96
CA ASN A 270 -13.97 6.73 15.27
C ASN A 270 -13.61 5.60 16.24
N ARG A 271 -13.07 5.91 17.43
CA ARG A 271 -12.86 4.91 18.50
C ARG A 271 -14.18 4.29 18.96
N LEU A 272 -15.23 5.08 19.07
CA LEU A 272 -16.58 4.59 19.38
C LEU A 272 -17.09 3.68 18.26
N ILE A 273 -16.93 4.05 16.99
CA ILE A 273 -17.35 3.23 15.84
C ILE A 273 -16.57 1.91 15.82
N ASP A 274 -15.26 1.92 16.03
CA ASP A 274 -14.44 0.70 16.08
C ASP A 274 -14.81 -0.16 17.28
N PHE A 275 -15.06 0.44 18.45
CA PHE A 275 -15.56 -0.25 19.64
C PHE A 275 -16.95 -0.89 19.39
N PHE A 276 -17.86 -0.16 18.74
CA PHE A 276 -19.18 -0.67 18.35
C PHE A 276 -19.08 -1.75 17.28
N LEU A 277 -18.14 -1.67 16.32
CA LEU A 277 -17.90 -2.71 15.32
C LEU A 277 -17.45 -4.02 15.98
N ILE A 278 -16.54 -3.93 16.97
CA ILE A 278 -16.05 -5.08 17.75
C ILE A 278 -17.18 -5.65 18.63
N TYR A 279 -18.03 -4.80 19.21
CA TYR A 279 -19.14 -5.25 20.06
C TYR A 279 -20.27 -5.91 19.26
N TYR A 280 -20.61 -5.38 18.08
CA TYR A 280 -21.72 -5.88 17.26
C TYR A 280 -21.35 -7.04 16.34
N THR A 281 -20.07 -7.39 16.16
CA THR A 281 -19.69 -8.69 15.60
C THR A 281 -20.18 -9.89 16.42
N MET A 282 -20.71 -9.68 17.63
CA MET A 282 -21.30 -10.72 18.47
C MET A 282 -22.83 -10.86 18.37
N ASP A 283 -23.56 -9.99 17.66
CA ASP A 283 -25.03 -10.07 17.59
C ASP A 283 -25.60 -9.66 16.20
N VAL A 284 -25.96 -10.66 15.41
CA VAL A 284 -26.15 -10.57 13.95
C VAL A 284 -27.46 -9.87 13.51
N TYR A 285 -28.44 -9.67 14.40
CA TYR A 285 -29.79 -9.29 13.98
C TYR A 285 -30.22 -7.83 14.24
N SER A 286 -29.46 -7.03 14.98
CA SER A 286 -29.81 -5.62 15.30
C SER A 286 -28.85 -4.58 14.68
N TYR A 287 -27.99 -5.03 13.77
CA TYR A 287 -26.88 -4.28 13.19
C TYR A 287 -27.33 -3.05 12.38
N ASN A 288 -28.29 -3.23 11.46
CA ASN A 288 -28.71 -2.15 10.53
C ASN A 288 -29.51 -1.02 11.21
N LYS A 289 -30.26 -1.33 12.28
CA LYS A 289 -31.14 -0.35 12.93
C LYS A 289 -30.41 0.53 13.94
N ALA A 290 -29.38 -0.02 14.60
CA ALA A 290 -28.50 0.71 15.50
C ALA A 290 -27.53 1.61 14.70
N TYR A 291 -26.95 1.10 13.61
CA TYR A 291 -26.07 1.88 12.74
C TYR A 291 -26.80 3.07 12.10
N PHE A 292 -28.06 2.89 11.68
CA PHE A 292 -28.91 3.96 11.15
C PHE A 292 -29.19 5.06 12.19
N LYS A 293 -29.35 4.72 13.47
CA LYS A 293 -29.53 5.73 14.53
C LYS A 293 -28.24 6.45 14.89
N ILE A 294 -27.12 5.74 14.99
CA ILE A 294 -25.83 6.35 15.35
C ILE A 294 -25.31 7.22 14.20
N SER A 295 -25.42 6.78 12.95
CA SER A 295 -25.07 7.55 11.76
C SER A 295 -25.92 8.82 11.62
N ASN A 296 -27.25 8.73 11.80
CA ASN A 296 -28.11 9.92 11.79
C ASN A 296 -27.82 10.88 12.96
N ILE A 297 -27.52 10.38 14.15
CA ILE A 297 -27.10 11.22 15.29
C ILE A 297 -25.75 11.89 14.99
N LEU A 298 -24.82 11.18 14.33
CA LEU A 298 -23.54 11.72 13.87
C LEU A 298 -23.73 12.84 12.85
N VAL A 299 -24.56 12.62 11.82
CA VAL A 299 -24.83 13.58 10.75
C VAL A 299 -25.56 14.80 11.30
N ILE A 300 -26.52 14.62 12.20
CA ILE A 300 -27.21 15.73 12.90
C ILE A 300 -26.23 16.50 13.80
N MET A 301 -25.33 15.82 14.53
CA MET A 301 -24.32 16.50 15.35
C MET A 301 -23.28 17.24 14.49
N ILE A 302 -22.85 16.66 13.36
CA ILE A 302 -21.93 17.28 12.40
C ILE A 302 -22.59 18.52 11.78
N LEU A 303 -23.86 18.44 11.34
CA LEU A 303 -24.60 19.58 10.82
C LEU A 303 -24.79 20.69 11.88
N CYS A 304 -25.07 20.33 13.13
CA CYS A 304 -25.19 21.31 14.23
C CYS A 304 -23.85 21.95 14.62
N LEU A 305 -22.72 21.25 14.48
CA LEU A 305 -21.38 21.76 14.78
C LEU A 305 -20.75 22.56 13.62
N VAL A 306 -21.14 22.29 12.37
CA VAL A 306 -20.64 22.99 11.18
C VAL A 306 -21.48 24.23 10.83
N SER A 307 -22.76 24.28 11.24
CA SER A 307 -23.68 25.43 11.02
C SER A 307 -23.13 26.80 11.45
N PRO A 308 -22.39 26.95 12.58
CA PRO A 308 -21.78 28.23 12.96
C PRO A 308 -20.51 28.60 12.18
N ILE A 309 -19.93 27.67 11.41
CA ILE A 309 -18.63 27.79 10.73
C ILE A 309 -18.81 28.23 9.25
N LEU A 310 -20.04 28.17 8.72
CA LEU A 310 -20.40 28.56 7.35
C LEU A 310 -20.92 30.01 7.22
N ARG A 311 -20.84 30.82 8.29
CA ARG A 311 -21.12 32.27 8.25
C ARG A 311 -19.84 33.07 8.41
#